data_AF-A0A6C0U4R8-F1
#
_entry.id   AF-A0A6C0U4R8-F1
#
_cell.length_a   1.000
_cell.length_b   1.000
_cell.length_c   1.000
_cell.angle_alpha   90.00
_cell.angle_beta   90.00
_cell.angle_gamma   90.00
#
_symmetry.space_group_name_H-M   'P 1'
#
loop_
_entity.id
_entity.type
_entity.pdbx_description
1 polymer ?
#
loop_
_entity_poly.entity_id
_entity_poly.type
_entity_poly.pdbx_seq_one_letter_code
_entity_poly.pdbx_strand_id
1 'polypeptide(L)'
;MCMIDDADERCTVLHEKQQRARKEHVCAECHRTIGKGEVYLNEGLLFEGKINTHKTCAHCLVVRSWISKECGGWIYGEIKEDFEEHARNPFYEETLNYLCSGIQRRWRCQHEQLLPVSERPMTTHEREKETLR
;
A
#
# COMPACT_ATOMS: atom_id res chain seq x y z
N MET A 1 12.92 -4.88 -11.69
CA MET A 1 13.33 -5.59 -10.48
C MET A 1 12.61 -4.87 -9.37
N CYS A 2 11.74 -5.57 -8.64
CA CYS A 2 10.99 -4.97 -7.53
C CYS A 2 11.77 -5.21 -6.23
N MET A 3 11.64 -4.36 -5.21
CA MET A 3 12.43 -4.54 -3.99
C MET A 3 12.19 -5.88 -3.29
N ILE A 4 11.01 -6.48 -3.49
CA ILE A 4 10.71 -7.83 -2.99
C ILE A 4 11.65 -8.91 -3.55
N ASP A 5 12.26 -8.70 -4.72
CA ASP A 5 13.22 -9.63 -5.33
C ASP A 5 14.53 -9.69 -4.52
N ASP A 6 14.86 -8.61 -3.79
CA ASP A 6 16.05 -8.48 -2.94
C ASP A 6 15.77 -8.76 -1.46
N ALA A 7 14.56 -9.21 -1.11
CA ALA A 7 14.19 -9.49 0.27
C ALA A 7 14.75 -10.85 0.74
N ASP A 8 15.67 -10.81 1.71
CA ASP A 8 16.33 -12.02 2.25
C ASP A 8 15.38 -12.91 3.08
N GLU A 9 14.39 -12.31 3.76
CA GLU A 9 13.49 -13.03 4.66
C GLU A 9 12.03 -12.51 4.62
N ARG A 10 11.10 -13.38 4.99
CA ARG A 10 9.66 -13.06 5.08
C ARG A 10 9.21 -12.94 6.53
N CYS A 11 8.42 -11.91 6.82
CA CYS A 11 7.69 -11.83 8.09
C CYS A 11 6.65 -12.94 8.19
N THR A 12 6.50 -13.53 9.39
CA THR A 12 5.35 -14.40 9.70
C THR A 12 4.19 -13.54 10.19
N VAL A 13 3.04 -13.61 9.53
CA VAL A 13 1.81 -12.94 9.98
C VAL A 13 1.17 -13.76 11.09
N LEU A 14 1.12 -13.21 12.29
CA LEU A 14 0.50 -13.83 13.47
C LEU A 14 -1.02 -13.61 13.50
N HIS A 15 -1.45 -12.43 13.07
CA HIS A 15 -2.87 -12.11 12.87
C HIS A 15 -3.00 -10.95 11.89
N GLU A 16 -4.16 -10.87 11.25
CA GLU A 16 -4.58 -9.73 10.45
C GLU A 16 -6.05 -9.42 10.73
N LYS A 17 -6.40 -8.14 10.79
CA LYS A 17 -7.78 -7.71 11.02
C LYS A 17 -8.06 -6.34 10.44
N GLN A 18 -9.01 -6.25 9.52
CA GLN A 18 -9.59 -4.99 9.09
C GLN A 18 -10.59 -4.50 10.15
N GLN A 19 -10.44 -3.26 10.59
CA GLN A 19 -11.27 -2.70 11.66
C GLN A 19 -11.44 -1.19 11.57
N ARG A 20 -12.44 -0.67 12.27
CA ARG A 20 -12.66 0.78 12.42
C ARG A 20 -11.87 1.33 13.60
N ALA A 21 -11.17 2.44 13.37
CA ALA A 21 -10.37 3.14 14.37
C ALA A 21 -11.26 3.74 15.47
N ARG A 22 -11.04 3.30 16.71
CA ARG A 22 -11.70 3.85 17.91
C ARG A 22 -10.96 5.07 18.49
N LYS A 23 -9.68 5.19 18.14
CA LYS A 23 -8.78 6.29 18.47
C LYS A 23 -7.88 6.56 17.28
N GLU A 24 -7.12 7.65 17.33
CA GLU A 24 -6.16 7.95 16.27
C GLU A 24 -5.02 6.94 16.27
N HIS A 25 -4.56 6.61 15.07
CA HIS A 25 -3.40 5.75 14.81
C HIS A 25 -2.50 6.38 13.76
N VAL A 26 -1.28 5.90 13.64
CA VAL A 26 -0.37 6.28 12.56
C VAL A 26 -0.30 5.13 11.57
N CYS A 27 -0.48 5.44 10.28
CA CYS A 27 -0.25 4.46 9.22
C CYS A 27 1.25 4.15 9.13
N ALA A 28 1.61 2.88 9.14
CA ALA A 28 3.00 2.45 9.07
C ALA A 28 3.64 2.61 7.67
N GLU A 29 2.83 2.79 6.62
CA GLU A 29 3.30 2.98 5.24
C GLU A 29 3.47 4.47 4.88
N CYS A 30 2.40 5.27 5.01
CA CYS A 30 2.44 6.70 4.61
C CYS A 30 2.62 7.68 5.79
N HIS A 31 2.71 7.17 7.02
CA HIS A 31 2.86 7.96 8.25
C HIS A 31 1.76 9.01 8.52
N ARG A 32 0.65 8.98 7.79
CA ARG A 32 -0.50 9.83 8.09
C ARG A 32 -1.22 9.36 9.36
N THR A 33 -1.86 10.30 10.05
CA THR A 33 -2.86 9.97 11.07
C THR A 33 -4.08 9.31 10.42
N ILE A 34 -4.43 8.13 10.92
CA ILE A 34 -5.70 7.43 10.70
C ILE A 34 -6.66 7.94 11.78
N GLY A 35 -7.63 8.73 11.37
CA GLY A 35 -8.62 9.35 12.24
C GLY A 35 -9.62 8.35 12.82
N LYS A 36 -10.33 8.77 13.87
CA LYS A 36 -11.44 8.00 14.45
C LYS A 36 -12.50 7.72 13.38
N GLY A 37 -13.04 6.51 13.36
CA GLY A 37 -14.05 6.06 12.40
C GLY A 37 -13.51 5.53 11.06
N GLU A 38 -12.25 5.85 10.72
CA GLU A 38 -11.60 5.32 9.52
C GLU A 38 -11.38 3.80 9.61
N VAL A 39 -11.42 3.14 8.46
CA VAL A 39 -11.08 1.71 8.34
C VAL A 39 -9.59 1.56 8.07
N TYR A 40 -8.96 0.62 8.76
CA TYR A 40 -7.56 0.29 8.59
C TYR A 40 -7.33 -1.22 8.80
N LEU A 41 -6.23 -1.73 8.27
CA LEU A 41 -5.75 -3.08 8.53
C LEU A 41 -4.77 -3.05 9.71
N ASN A 42 -4.97 -3.94 10.67
CA ASN A 42 -4.06 -4.18 11.78
C ASN A 42 -3.46 -5.58 11.67
N GLU A 43 -2.15 -5.63 11.50
CA GLU A 43 -1.39 -6.87 11.37
C GLU A 43 -0.45 -7.02 12.57
N GLY A 44 -0.37 -8.23 13.11
CA GLY A 44 0.69 -8.64 14.03
C GLY A 44 1.72 -9.45 13.27
N LEU A 45 2.96 -8.99 13.28
CA LEU A 45 4.06 -9.56 12.51
C LEU A 45 5.13 -10.12 13.45
N LEU A 46 5.68 -11.29 13.13
CA LEU A 46 6.88 -11.83 13.75
C LEU A 46 8.01 -11.77 12.71
N PHE A 47 9.06 -11.03 13.03
CA PHE A 47 10.26 -10.88 12.20
C PHE A 47 11.50 -10.86 13.10
N GLU A 48 12.51 -11.66 12.78
CA GLU A 48 13.73 -11.82 13.61
C GLU A 48 13.45 -12.06 15.11
N GLY A 49 12.43 -12.87 15.42
CA GLY A 49 12.02 -13.16 16.80
C GLY A 49 11.32 -12.00 17.53
N LYS A 50 11.07 -10.87 16.87
CA LYS A 50 10.38 -9.70 17.43
C LYS A 50 8.96 -9.59 16.90
N ILE A 51 8.02 -9.35 17.81
CA ILE A 51 6.62 -9.09 17.46
C ILE A 51 6.42 -7.59 17.25
N ASN A 52 5.92 -7.22 16.07
CA ASN A 52 5.58 -5.86 15.72
C ASN A 52 4.10 -5.75 15.34
N THR A 53 3.51 -4.56 15.51
CA THR A 53 2.15 -4.28 15.02
C THR A 53 2.21 -3.30 13.87
N HIS A 54 1.72 -3.71 12.71
CA HIS A 54 1.70 -2.90 11.50
C HIS A 54 0.27 -2.42 11.23
N LYS A 55 0.09 -1.11 11.03
CA LYS A 55 -1.23 -0.50 10.81
C LYS A 55 -1.26 0.19 9.46
N THR A 56 -2.15 -0.26 8.56
CA THR A 56 -2.17 0.24 7.19
C THR A 56 -3.52 0.88 6.89
N CYS A 57 -3.50 2.14 6.47
CA CYS A 57 -4.71 2.87 6.12
C CYS A 57 -5.30 2.34 4.80
N ALA A 58 -6.61 2.53 4.58
CA ALA A 58 -7.29 2.03 3.38
C ALA A 58 -6.63 2.47 2.06
N HIS A 59 -6.14 3.71 1.96
CA HIS A 59 -5.43 4.18 0.77
C HIS A 59 -4.14 3.37 0.48
N CYS A 60 -3.33 3.14 1.51
CA CYS A 60 -2.10 2.35 1.37
C CYS A 60 -2.39 0.87 1.07
N LEU A 61 -3.56 0.34 1.46
CA LEU A 61 -3.97 -1.01 1.06
C LEU A 61 -4.25 -1.12 -0.44
N VAL A 62 -4.73 -0.05 -1.09
CA VAL A 62 -4.92 -0.02 -2.55
C VAL A 62 -3.57 -0.14 -3.25
N VAL A 63 -2.60 0.67 -2.82
CA VAL A 63 -1.21 0.64 -3.33
C VAL A 63 -0.58 -0.74 -3.10
N ARG A 64 -0.61 -1.23 -1.87
CA ARG A 64 -0.10 -2.56 -1.50
C ARG A 64 -0.72 -3.68 -2.35
N SER A 65 -2.04 -3.65 -2.53
CA SER A 65 -2.75 -4.66 -3.32
C SER A 65 -2.35 -4.62 -4.79
N TRP A 66 -2.04 -3.44 -5.34
CA TRP A 66 -1.50 -3.32 -6.68
C TRP A 66 -0.09 -3.92 -6.80
N ILE A 67 0.84 -3.51 -5.92
CA ILE A 67 2.23 -4.02 -5.93
C ILE A 67 2.24 -5.53 -5.75
N SER A 68 1.45 -6.06 -4.81
CA SER A 68 1.32 -7.50 -4.60
C SER A 68 0.96 -8.26 -5.87
N LYS A 69 0.10 -7.70 -6.72
CA LYS A 69 -0.34 -8.35 -7.95
C LYS A 69 0.62 -8.12 -9.13
N GLU A 70 1.33 -6.99 -9.14
CA GLU A 70 2.29 -6.64 -10.20
C GLU A 70 3.62 -7.35 -9.98
N CYS A 71 4.17 -7.26 -8.75
CA CYS A 71 5.49 -7.76 -8.35
C CYS A 71 5.45 -9.10 -7.61
N GLY A 72 4.27 -9.63 -7.26
CA GLY A 72 4.15 -10.88 -6.50
C GLY A 72 4.38 -10.76 -5.00
N GLY A 73 4.58 -9.54 -4.48
CA GLY A 73 4.75 -9.27 -3.05
C GLY A 73 5.10 -7.81 -2.79
N TRP A 74 5.39 -7.48 -1.54
CA TRP A 74 5.78 -6.14 -1.09
C TRP A 74 6.58 -6.24 0.22
N ILE A 75 7.33 -5.20 0.55
CA ILE A 75 8.04 -5.07 1.83
C ILE A 75 7.25 -4.13 2.77
N TYR A 76 7.14 -4.51 4.05
CA TYR A 76 6.47 -3.67 5.05
C TYR A 76 7.22 -2.36 5.25
N GLY A 77 6.51 -1.23 5.14
CA GLY A 77 7.08 0.11 5.34
C GLY A 77 7.69 0.72 4.07
N GLU A 78 7.83 -0.04 3.00
CA GLU A 78 8.55 0.36 1.78
C GLU A 78 7.63 0.41 0.55
N ILE A 79 6.31 0.31 0.72
CA ILE A 79 5.39 0.26 -0.44
C ILE A 79 5.42 1.56 -1.26
N LYS A 80 5.82 2.69 -0.65
CA LYS A 80 5.86 3.97 -1.33
C LYS A 80 6.99 3.98 -2.34
N GLU A 81 8.18 3.58 -1.90
CA GLU A 81 9.40 3.52 -2.68
C GLU A 81 9.23 2.56 -3.85
N ASP A 82 8.68 1.36 -3.59
CA ASP A 82 8.40 0.37 -4.65
C ASP A 82 7.43 0.96 -5.69
N PHE A 83 6.34 1.57 -5.22
CA PHE A 83 5.31 2.10 -6.11
C PHE A 83 5.78 3.30 -6.95
N GLU A 84 6.66 4.14 -6.39
CA GLU A 84 7.24 5.29 -7.10
C GLU A 84 8.07 4.85 -8.31
N GLU A 85 8.82 3.74 -8.21
CA GLU A 85 9.59 3.22 -9.33
C GLU A 85 8.69 2.75 -10.48
N HIS A 86 7.57 2.08 -10.15
CA HIS A 86 6.57 1.69 -11.14
C HIS A 86 5.87 2.90 -11.77
N ALA A 87 5.49 3.90 -10.98
CA ALA A 87 4.80 5.08 -11.50
C ALA A 87 5.66 5.91 -12.49
N ARG A 88 7.00 5.88 -12.35
CA ARG A 88 7.92 6.55 -13.29
C ARG A 88 8.07 5.82 -14.62
N ASN A 89 7.65 4.57 -14.71
CA ASN A 89 7.82 3.77 -15.90
C ASN A 89 6.71 4.10 -16.94
N PRO A 90 7.07 4.49 -18.17
CA PRO A 90 6.12 4.96 -19.18
C PRO A 90 5.13 3.90 -19.67
N PHE A 91 5.31 2.63 -19.32
CA PHE A 91 4.37 1.55 -19.62
C PHE A 91 3.14 1.54 -18.70
N TYR A 92 3.09 2.37 -17.67
CA TYR A 92 1.98 2.41 -16.71
C TYR A 92 1.08 3.65 -16.86
N GLU A 93 -0.18 3.50 -16.41
CA GLU A 93 -1.24 4.50 -16.56
C GLU A 93 -1.07 5.75 -15.68
N GLU A 94 -1.67 6.87 -16.11
CA GLU A 94 -1.80 8.10 -15.32
C GLU A 94 -2.42 7.87 -13.94
N THR A 95 -3.27 6.83 -13.79
CA THR A 95 -3.86 6.44 -12.50
C THR A 95 -2.80 6.08 -11.46
N LEU A 96 -1.64 5.54 -11.85
CA LEU A 96 -0.53 5.31 -10.92
C LEU A 96 0.10 6.63 -10.47
N ASN A 97 0.16 7.64 -11.33
CA ASN A 97 0.67 8.97 -10.96
C ASN A 97 -0.20 9.62 -9.88
N TYR A 98 -1.52 9.44 -9.95
CA TYR A 98 -2.44 9.88 -8.90
C TYR A 98 -2.16 9.19 -7.57
N LEU A 99 -2.06 7.85 -7.56
CA LEU A 99 -1.77 7.09 -6.35
C LEU A 99 -0.39 7.40 -5.76
N CYS A 100 0.63 7.57 -6.61
CA CYS A 100 1.98 7.97 -6.26
C CYS A 100 2.00 9.36 -5.61
N SER A 101 1.35 10.34 -6.23
CA SER A 101 1.17 11.67 -5.65
C SER A 101 0.40 11.62 -4.33
N GLY A 102 -0.60 10.75 -4.26
CA GLY A 102 -1.41 10.53 -3.07
C GLY A 102 -0.58 10.02 -1.90
N ILE A 103 0.18 8.95 -2.06
CA ILE A 103 1.01 8.39 -0.97
C ILE A 103 2.09 9.39 -0.51
N GLN A 104 2.73 10.11 -1.42
CA GLN A 104 3.72 11.16 -1.12
C GLN A 104 3.11 12.30 -0.28
N ARG A 105 1.88 12.70 -0.61
CA ARG A 105 1.14 13.75 0.10
C ARG A 105 0.33 13.22 1.28
N ARG A 106 0.60 11.98 1.71
CA ARG A 106 -0.11 11.35 2.84
C ARG A 106 -1.63 11.36 2.65
N TRP A 107 -2.06 11.26 1.39
CA TRP A 107 -3.45 11.26 0.92
C TRP A 107 -4.23 12.53 1.23
N ARG A 108 -3.54 13.67 1.38
CA ARG A 108 -4.17 14.98 1.62
C ARG A 108 -4.10 15.89 0.40
N CYS A 109 -5.15 16.66 0.18
CA CYS A 109 -5.17 17.73 -0.82
C CYS A 109 -4.67 19.07 -0.23
N GLN A 110 -4.64 20.13 -1.05
CA GLN A 110 -4.12 21.46 -0.70
C GLN A 110 -4.77 22.11 0.55
N HIS A 111 -5.96 21.65 0.95
CA HIS A 111 -6.67 22.11 2.15
C HIS A 111 -6.64 21.09 3.30
N GLU A 112 -5.65 20.21 3.34
CA GLU A 112 -5.50 19.13 4.33
C GLU A 112 -6.66 18.11 4.34
N GLN A 113 -7.61 18.20 3.41
CA GLN A 113 -8.71 17.27 3.29
C GLN A 113 -8.19 15.91 2.80
N LEU A 114 -8.65 14.84 3.47
CA LEU A 114 -8.35 13.47 3.09
C LEU A 114 -9.01 13.16 1.74
N LEU A 115 -8.22 12.64 0.81
CA LEU A 115 -8.71 12.16 -0.48
C LEU A 115 -9.65 10.96 -0.30
N PRO A 116 -10.56 10.69 -1.25
CA PRO A 116 -11.32 9.45 -1.24
C PRO A 116 -10.40 8.26 -1.54
N VAL A 117 -10.72 7.10 -0.95
CA VAL A 117 -10.06 5.83 -1.29
C VAL A 117 -10.49 5.45 -2.70
N SER A 118 -9.54 5.37 -3.61
CA SER A 118 -9.79 4.94 -4.99
C SER A 118 -9.88 3.42 -5.09
N GLU A 119 -10.43 2.94 -6.20
CA GLU A 119 -10.27 1.54 -6.58
C GLU A 119 -8.82 1.24 -6.97
N ARG A 120 -8.46 -0.05 -6.93
CA ARG A 120 -7.14 -0.50 -7.38
C ARG A 120 -7.10 -0.52 -8.91
N PRO A 121 -6.14 0.15 -9.56
CA PRO A 121 -5.97 0.08 -11.00
C PRO A 121 -5.58 -1.33 -11.44
N MET A 122 -5.72 -1.62 -12.74
CA MET A 122 -5.29 -2.89 -13.30
C MET A 122 -3.76 -3.03 -13.27
N THR A 123 -3.29 -4.26 -13.08
CA THR A 123 -1.88 -4.62 -13.27
C THR A 123 -1.58 -4.90 -14.74
N THR A 124 -0.31 -4.91 -15.11
CA THR A 124 0.12 -5.24 -16.48
C THR A 124 -0.31 -6.65 -16.86
N HIS A 125 -0.14 -7.59 -15.93
CA HIS A 125 -0.57 -8.99 -16.08
C HIS A 125 -2.10 -9.15 -16.24
N GLU A 126 -2.90 -8.27 -15.64
CA GLU A 126 -4.36 -8.27 -15.81
C GLU A 126 -4.75 -7.76 -17.20
N ARG A 127 -4.11 -6.69 -17.68
CA ARG A 127 -4.35 -6.12 -19.03
C ARG A 127 -3.97 -7.07 -20.16
N GLU A 128 -2.83 -7.75 -20.04
CA GLU A 128 -2.39 -8.73 -21.04
C GLU A 128 -3.42 -9.85 -21.22
N LYS A 129 -4.03 -10.30 -20.11
CA LYS A 129 -5.08 -11.32 -20.14
C LYS A 129 -6.38 -10.83 -20.76
N GLU A 130 -6.70 -9.55 -20.67
CA GLU A 130 -7.86 -8.97 -21.35
C GLU A 130 -7.63 -8.80 -22.86
N THR A 131 -6.42 -8.45 -23.26
CA THR A 131 -6.05 -8.27 -24.68
C THR A 131 -6.03 -9.60 -25.45
N LEU A 132 -5.87 -10.71 -24.75
CA LEU A 132 -5.88 -12.08 -25.30
C LEU A 132 -7.28 -12.73 -25.34
N ARG A 133 -8.33 -12.01 -24.95
CA ARG A 133 -9.74 -12.44 -25.05
C ARG A 133 -10.41 -11.86 -26.28
#